data_AF-A0A830B8I5-F1
#
_entry.id   AF-A0A830B8I5-F1
#
_cell.length_a   1.000
_cell.length_b   1.000
_cell.length_c   1.000
_cell.angle_alpha   90.00
_cell.angle_beta   90.00
_cell.angle_gamma   90.00
#
_symmetry.space_group_name_H-M   'P 1'
#
loop_
_entity.id
_entity.type
_entity.pdbx_description
1 polymer ?
#
loop_
_entity_poly.entity_id
_entity_poly.type
_entity_poly.pdbx_seq_one_letter_code
_entity_poly.pdbx_strand_id
1 'polypeptide(L)'
;MLTLNRCQVLYTLGGLENLYAAKKYYAATIDLTGGKNVRALFGICLCASAIGQLAKGRNKEDKECLELQSLSALALEKFYKQQSPAKILLLSSMLRSLKVSL
;
A
#
# COMPACT_ATOMS: atom_id res chain seq x y z
N MET A 1 1.10 -2.61 -17.63
CA MET A 1 2.45 -2.30 -17.08
C MET A 1 2.68 -0.80 -16.91
N LEU A 2 2.17 0.07 -17.79
CA LEU A 2 2.36 1.54 -17.74
C LEU A 2 1.80 2.23 -16.48
N THR A 3 0.72 1.73 -15.90
CA THR A 3 0.07 2.35 -14.73
C THR A 3 0.97 2.34 -13.49
N LEU A 4 1.78 1.28 -13.32
CA LEU A 4 2.58 1.04 -12.12
C LEU A 4 3.77 2.01 -12.01
N ASN A 5 4.40 2.35 -13.14
CA ASN A 5 5.46 3.36 -13.17
C ASN A 5 4.92 4.74 -12.82
N ARG A 6 3.71 5.10 -13.27
CA ARG A 6 3.07 6.37 -12.90
C ARG A 6 2.79 6.44 -11.41
N CYS A 7 2.33 5.35 -10.78
CA CYS A 7 2.14 5.30 -9.33
C CYS A 7 3.45 5.52 -8.57
N GLN A 8 4.54 4.89 -9.00
CA GLN A 8 5.85 5.00 -8.36
C GLN A 8 6.41 6.42 -8.48
N VAL A 9 6.33 7.02 -9.68
CA VAL A 9 6.78 8.41 -9.90
C VAL A 9 6.01 9.38 -8.99
N LEU A 10 4.69 9.25 -8.89
CA LEU A 10 3.87 10.09 -8.01
C LEU A 10 4.21 9.89 -6.53
N TYR A 11 4.44 8.65 -6.10
CA TYR A 11 4.86 8.36 -4.73
C TYR A 11 6.22 9.00 -4.41
N THR A 12 7.18 8.92 -5.34
CA THR A 12 8.52 9.50 -5.18
C THR A 12 8.49 11.03 -5.18
N LEU A 13 7.66 11.66 -6.02
CA LEU A 13 7.46 13.12 -6.01
C LEU A 13 6.95 13.61 -4.64
N GLY A 14 6.17 12.77 -3.94
CA GLY A 14 5.66 13.09 -2.61
C GLY A 14 4.65 14.24 -2.61
N GLY A 15 4.27 14.70 -1.42
CA GLY A 15 3.16 15.65 -1.26
C GLY A 15 1.78 14.94 -1.26
N LEU A 16 0.83 15.49 -0.50
CA LEU A 16 -0.44 14.80 -0.22
C LEU A 16 -1.23 14.49 -1.51
N GLU A 17 -1.33 15.44 -2.44
CA GLU A 17 -2.08 15.25 -3.69
C GLU A 17 -1.51 14.11 -4.53
N ASN A 18 -0.18 14.08 -4.70
CA ASN A 18 0.49 13.02 -5.44
C ASN A 18 0.36 11.66 -4.75
N LEU A 19 0.39 11.62 -3.41
CA LEU A 19 0.21 10.38 -2.65
C LEU A 19 -1.22 9.84 -2.76
N TYR A 20 -2.24 10.71 -2.72
CA TYR A 20 -3.62 10.31 -2.96
C TYR A 20 -3.82 9.81 -4.40
N ALA A 21 -3.22 10.49 -5.38
CA ALA A 21 -3.25 10.04 -6.77
C ALA A 21 -2.55 8.69 -6.96
N ALA A 22 -1.34 8.52 -6.40
CA ALA A 22 -0.60 7.27 -6.42
C ALA A 22 -1.42 6.12 -5.81
N LYS A 23 -2.03 6.35 -4.63
CA LYS A 23 -2.90 5.38 -3.97
C LYS A 23 -4.07 4.97 -4.86
N LYS A 24 -4.76 5.93 -5.50
CA LYS A 24 -5.87 5.65 -6.41
C LYS A 24 -5.44 4.78 -7.60
N TYR A 25 -4.29 5.07 -8.20
CA TYR A 25 -3.78 4.27 -9.31
C TYR A 25 -3.30 2.87 -8.88
N TYR A 26 -2.76 2.72 -7.66
CA TYR A 26 -2.46 1.41 -7.08
C TYR A 26 -3.74 0.60 -6.84
N ALA A 27 -4.80 1.22 -6.31
CA ALA A 27 -6.09 0.56 -6.10
C ALA A 27 -6.69 0.06 -7.43
N ALA A 28 -6.72 0.92 -8.46
CA ALA A 28 -7.16 0.51 -9.79
C ALA A 28 -6.31 -0.64 -10.37
N THR A 29 -5.01 -0.67 -10.08
CA THR A 29 -4.13 -1.77 -10.50
C THR A 29 -4.45 -3.08 -9.76
N ILE A 30 -4.81 -3.01 -8.47
CA ILE A 30 -5.26 -4.16 -7.68
C ILE A 30 -6.55 -4.73 -8.30
N ASP A 31 -7.53 -3.87 -8.60
CA ASP A 31 -8.80 -4.27 -9.21
C ASP A 31 -8.58 -4.96 -10.57
N LEU A 32 -7.77 -4.35 -11.44
CA LEU A 32 -7.44 -4.89 -12.76
C LEU A 32 -6.67 -6.23 -12.72
N THR A 33 -5.99 -6.52 -11.62
CA THR A 33 -5.18 -7.75 -11.47
C THR A 33 -5.81 -8.76 -10.52
N GLY A 34 -7.03 -8.49 -10.04
CA GLY A 34 -7.71 -9.33 -9.06
C GLY A 34 -6.89 -9.56 -7.78
N GLY A 35 -6.18 -8.52 -7.32
CA GLY A 35 -5.36 -8.59 -6.10
C GLY A 35 -4.06 -9.37 -6.21
N LYS A 36 -3.63 -9.78 -7.42
CA LYS A 36 -2.39 -10.56 -7.60
C LYS A 36 -1.14 -9.71 -7.76
N ASN A 37 -1.28 -8.40 -7.97
CA ASN A 37 -0.13 -7.52 -8.17
C ASN A 37 0.50 -7.10 -6.82
N VAL A 38 1.51 -7.86 -6.40
CA VAL A 38 2.28 -7.64 -5.17
C VAL A 38 2.86 -6.23 -5.06
N ARG A 39 3.32 -5.64 -6.16
CA ARG A 39 3.86 -4.27 -6.15
C ARG A 39 2.78 -3.24 -5.84
N ALA A 40 1.58 -3.44 -6.37
CA ALA A 40 0.46 -2.54 -6.09
C ALA A 40 -0.03 -2.65 -4.64
N LEU A 41 -0.06 -3.87 -4.08
CA LEU A 41 -0.37 -4.11 -2.67
C LEU A 41 0.63 -3.39 -1.75
N PHE A 42 1.94 -3.51 -2.01
CA PHE A 42 2.95 -2.74 -1.28
C PHE A 42 2.77 -1.22 -1.47
N GLY A 43 2.45 -0.79 -2.69
CA GLY A 43 2.19 0.61 -3.02
C GLY A 43 1.08 1.21 -2.16
N ILE A 44 -0.02 0.48 -1.92
CA ILE A 44 -1.08 0.91 -1.00
C ILE A 44 -0.56 1.07 0.42
N CYS A 45 0.15 0.07 0.98
CA CYS A 45 0.68 0.14 2.34
C CYS A 45 1.62 1.34 2.53
N LEU A 46 2.49 1.60 1.56
CA LEU A 46 3.43 2.72 1.54
C LEU A 46 2.72 4.07 1.42
N CYS A 47 1.76 4.21 0.51
CA CYS A 47 1.00 5.44 0.34
C CYS A 47 0.20 5.77 1.60
N ALA A 48 -0.49 4.79 2.18
CA ALA A 48 -1.28 4.98 3.39
C ALA A 48 -0.40 5.39 4.59
N SER A 49 0.77 4.78 4.76
CA SER A 49 1.72 5.17 5.81
C SER A 49 2.24 6.61 5.61
N ALA A 50 2.65 6.95 4.38
CA ALA A 50 3.15 8.29 4.04
C ALA A 50 2.07 9.38 4.21
N ILE A 51 0.84 9.10 3.75
CA ILE A 51 -0.31 9.99 3.95
C ILE A 51 -0.56 10.17 5.45
N GLY A 52 -0.58 9.10 6.24
CA GLY A 52 -0.78 9.20 7.70
C GLY A 52 0.28 10.03 8.40
N GLN A 53 1.54 9.98 7.96
CA GLN A 53 2.59 10.86 8.50
C GLN A 53 2.40 12.33 8.11
N LEU A 54 2.01 12.61 6.85
CA LEU A 54 1.88 13.97 6.32
C LEU A 54 0.55 14.66 6.64
N ALA A 55 -0.52 13.88 6.83
CA ALA A 55 -1.85 14.37 7.17
C ALA A 55 -2.08 14.48 8.69
N LYS A 56 -1.09 14.13 9.50
CA LYS A 56 -1.17 14.14 10.98
C LYS A 56 -1.61 15.54 11.47
N GLY A 57 -2.77 15.61 12.13
CA GLY A 57 -3.41 16.87 12.56
C GLY A 57 -4.53 17.39 11.64
N ARG A 58 -4.77 16.76 10.48
CA ARG A 58 -5.93 17.01 9.61
C ARG A 58 -6.90 15.83 9.75
N ASN A 59 -7.95 16.01 10.55
CA ASN A 59 -8.91 14.99 11.03
C ASN A 59 -9.80 14.31 9.95
N LYS A 60 -9.21 13.73 8.90
CA LYS A 60 -9.94 12.82 7.98
C LYS A 60 -9.05 11.65 7.58
N GLU A 61 -8.73 10.80 8.55
CA GLU A 61 -8.32 9.43 8.24
C GLU A 61 -9.58 8.68 7.77
N ASP A 62 -9.71 8.56 6.45
CA ASP A 62 -10.83 7.90 5.81
C ASP A 62 -10.84 6.41 6.17
N LYS A 63 -11.98 5.91 6.68
CA LYS A 63 -12.14 4.50 7.11
C LYS A 63 -11.87 3.54 5.96
N GLU A 64 -12.24 3.91 4.73
CA GLU A 64 -11.96 3.14 3.51
C GLU A 64 -10.45 3.05 3.23
N CYS A 65 -9.69 4.07 3.64
CA CYS A 65 -8.23 4.08 3.51
C CYS A 65 -7.56 3.04 4.41
N LEU A 66 -8.04 2.92 5.65
CA LEU A 66 -7.54 1.93 6.62
C LEU A 66 -7.92 0.51 6.20
N GLU A 67 -9.14 0.31 5.70
CA GLU A 67 -9.62 -0.99 5.24
C GLU A 67 -8.80 -1.49 4.04
N LEU A 68 -8.62 -0.66 3.01
CA LEU A 68 -7.83 -1.05 1.83
C LEU A 68 -6.36 -1.35 2.18
N GLN A 69 -5.80 -0.63 3.16
CA GLN A 69 -4.45 -0.87 3.66
C GLN A 69 -4.35 -2.24 4.37
N SER A 70 -5.32 -2.56 5.23
CA SER A 70 -5.37 -3.85 5.95
C SER A 70 -5.58 -5.02 4.98
N LEU A 71 -6.51 -4.91 4.04
CA LEU A 71 -6.74 -5.93 3.00
C LEU A 71 -5.49 -6.15 2.14
N SER A 72 -4.76 -5.08 1.81
CA SER A 72 -3.50 -5.19 1.06
C SER A 72 -2.42 -5.92 1.86
N ALA A 73 -2.32 -5.65 3.17
CA ALA A 73 -1.39 -6.34 4.06
C ALA A 73 -1.70 -7.84 4.19
N LEU A 74 -2.99 -8.21 4.32
CA LEU A 74 -3.44 -9.61 4.35
C LEU A 74 -3.14 -10.34 3.04
N ALA A 75 -3.39 -9.69 1.90
CA ALA A 75 -3.07 -10.25 0.59
C ALA A 75 -1.56 -10.48 0.41
N LEU A 76 -0.72 -9.55 0.89
CA LEU A 76 0.73 -9.72 0.93
C LEU A 76 1.13 -10.89 1.82
N GLU A 77 0.55 -10.99 3.01
CA GLU A 77 0.87 -12.08 3.94
C GLU A 77 0.53 -13.44 3.32
N LYS A 78 -0.64 -13.58 2.71
CA LYS A 78 -1.06 -14.79 2.00
C LYS A 78 -0.11 -15.12 0.85
N PHE A 79 0.27 -14.13 0.05
CA PHE A 79 1.21 -14.31 -1.06
C PHE A 79 2.58 -14.81 -0.57
N TYR A 80 3.13 -14.20 0.48
CA TYR A 80 4.44 -14.59 1.01
C TYR A 80 4.40 -15.95 1.70
N LYS A 81 3.33 -16.29 2.44
CA LYS A 81 3.14 -17.64 3.01
C LYS A 81 3.13 -18.73 1.93
N GLN A 82 2.63 -18.43 0.73
CA GLN A 82 2.56 -19.40 -0.37
C GLN A 82 3.84 -19.46 -1.20
N GLN A 83 4.41 -18.32 -1.56
CA GLN A 83 5.46 -18.25 -2.58
C GLN A 83 6.86 -18.05 -1.99
N SER A 84 6.99 -17.52 -0.77
CA SER A 84 8.29 -17.33 -0.12
C SER A 84 8.17 -17.32 1.41
N PRO A 85 7.88 -18.48 2.04
CA PRO A 85 7.64 -18.56 3.48
C PRO A 85 8.80 -18.03 4.32
N ALA A 86 10.03 -18.23 3.85
CA ALA A 86 11.25 -17.74 4.52
C ALA A 86 11.30 -16.21 4.67
N LYS A 87 10.55 -15.45 3.86
CA LYS A 87 10.52 -13.98 3.89
C LYS A 87 9.36 -13.42 4.71
N ILE A 88 8.52 -14.25 5.32
CA ILE A 88 7.34 -13.79 6.05
C ILE A 88 7.70 -12.88 7.24
N LEU A 89 8.78 -13.21 7.97
CA LEU A 89 9.25 -12.41 9.10
C LEU A 89 9.71 -11.02 8.65
N LEU A 90 10.35 -10.93 7.48
CA LEU A 90 10.75 -9.66 6.89
C LEU A 90 9.53 -8.82 6.50
N LEU A 91 8.51 -9.44 5.90
CA LEU A 91 7.25 -8.76 5.58
C LEU A 91 6.57 -8.23 6.86
N SER A 92 6.43 -9.05 7.90
CA SER A 92 5.83 -8.64 9.17
C SER A 92 6.59 -7.49 9.83
N SER A 93 7.92 -7.52 9.79
CA SER A 93 8.76 -6.43 10.30
C SER A 93 8.53 -5.13 9.54
N MET A 94 8.47 -5.21 8.20
CA MET A 94 8.22 -4.06 7.34
C MET A 94 6.83 -3.46 7.59
N LEU A 95 5.77 -4.27 7.62
CA LEU A 95 4.40 -3.80 7.87
C LEU A 95 4.27 -3.11 9.24
N ARG A 96 4.92 -3.66 10.27
CA ARG A 96 5.00 -3.04 11.60
C ARG A 96 5.68 -1.68 11.56
N SER A 97 6.80 -1.55 10.83
CA SER A 97 7.51 -0.27 10.69
C SER A 97 6.65 0.81 10.03
N LEU A 98 5.76 0.40 9.11
CA LEU A 98 4.81 1.29 8.44
C LEU A 98 3.57 1.61 9.27
N LYS A 99 3.46 1.07 10.50
CA LYS A 99 2.26 1.12 11.36
C LYS A 99 1.03 0.52 10.69
N VAL A 100 1.24 -0.48 9.83
CA VAL A 100 0.18 -1.28 9.23
C VAL A 100 -0.08 -2.47 10.14
N SER A 101 -1.26 -2.49 10.76
CA SER A 101 -1.69 -3.65 11.53
C SER A 101 -2.08 -4.78 10.59
N LEU A 102 -1.48 -5.96 10.81
CA LEU A 102 -1.97 -7.24 10.30
C LEU A 102 -3.11 -7.73 11.17
#